data_AF-A0A660SD99-F1
#
_entry.id   AF-A0A660SD99-F1
#
_cell.length_a   1.000
_cell.length_b   1.000
_cell.length_c   1.000
_cell.angle_alpha   90.00
_cell.angle_beta   90.00
_cell.angle_gamma   90.00
#
_symmetry.space_group_name_H-M   'P 1'
#
loop_
_entity.id
_entity.type
_entity.pdbx_description
1 polymer ?
#
loop_
_entity_poly.entity_id
_entity_poly.type
_entity_poly.pdbx_seq_one_letter_code
_entity_poly.pdbx_strand_id
1 'polypeptide(L)'
;MIKLALLSGLLILDKYAIGIFGLSQPIGAGLIFGLAFGRLSECIILGAYLQLIYLALLPVGRYIPPDGELGGITGLAIHILYPQFPLIVPFFFAVITSIFSGYTDTIFRQFNNLLYRKGIQAAAQEQITTVINLHLLGLPVAFSRGFIT
;
A
#
# COMPACT_ATOMS: atom_id res chain seq x y z
N MET A 1 3.55 16.07 6.09
CA MET A 1 2.19 15.76 5.63
C MET A 1 2.16 15.49 4.12
N ILE A 2 2.15 16.48 3.22
CA ILE A 2 2.00 16.24 1.77
C ILE A 2 3.07 15.31 1.16
N LYS A 3 4.35 15.47 1.56
CA LYS A 3 5.45 14.62 1.10
C LYS A 3 5.29 13.15 1.48
N LEU A 4 4.72 12.88 2.66
CA LEU A 4 4.45 11.51 3.13
C LEU A 4 3.33 10.90 2.31
N ALA A 5 2.20 11.60 2.16
CA ALA A 5 1.06 11.13 1.37
C ALA A 5 1.45 10.81 -0.09
N LEU A 6 2.25 11.70 -0.71
CA LEU A 6 2.77 11.45 -2.06
C LEU A 6 3.68 10.22 -2.11
N LEU A 7 4.60 10.07 -1.15
CA LEU A 7 5.48 8.91 -1.08
C LEU A 7 4.71 7.62 -0.86
N SER A 8 3.74 7.61 0.07
CA SER A 8 2.85 6.48 0.35
C SER A 8 2.05 6.07 -0.89
N GLY A 9 1.46 7.05 -1.59
CA GLY A 9 0.71 6.83 -2.82
C GLY A 9 1.58 6.28 -3.95
N LEU A 10 2.81 6.77 -4.11
CA LEU A 10 3.75 6.23 -5.10
C LEU A 10 4.20 4.82 -4.74
N LEU A 11 4.48 4.58 -3.45
CA LEU A 11 5.02 3.31 -2.99
C LEU A 11 3.99 2.19 -3.12
N ILE A 12 2.71 2.44 -2.85
CA ILE A 12 1.67 1.40 -2.99
C ILE A 12 1.44 0.99 -4.45
N LEU A 13 1.89 1.78 -5.43
CA LEU A 13 1.84 1.37 -6.85
C LEU A 13 2.74 0.17 -7.13
N ASP A 14 3.80 -0.04 -6.35
CA ASP A 14 4.63 -1.24 -6.43
C ASP A 14 3.79 -2.52 -6.19
N LYS A 15 2.81 -2.47 -5.29
CA LYS A 15 1.92 -3.61 -5.01
C LYS A 15 1.11 -4.05 -6.24
N TYR A 16 0.66 -3.09 -7.05
CA TYR A 16 -0.39 -3.34 -8.06
C TYR A 16 0.04 -3.17 -9.51
N ALA A 17 1.03 -2.32 -9.79
CA ALA A 17 1.20 -1.78 -11.13
C ALA A 17 2.65 -1.61 -11.60
N ILE A 18 3.55 -1.15 -10.73
CA ILE A 18 4.91 -0.78 -11.13
C ILE A 18 5.89 -1.85 -10.63
N GLY A 19 6.19 -2.83 -11.49
CA GLY A 19 7.32 -3.74 -11.34
C GLY A 19 7.24 -4.79 -10.22
N ILE A 20 6.37 -4.62 -9.22
CA ILE A 20 6.12 -5.57 -8.13
C ILE A 20 7.43 -6.07 -7.52
N PHE A 21 8.31 -5.11 -7.21
CA PHE A 21 9.64 -5.38 -6.67
C PHE A 21 9.59 -5.70 -5.16
N GLY A 22 8.45 -5.49 -4.52
CA GLY A 22 8.28 -5.66 -3.08
C GLY A 22 8.77 -4.46 -2.28
N LEU A 23 8.91 -3.29 -2.92
CA LEU A 23 9.27 -2.04 -2.24
C LEU A 23 8.14 -1.53 -1.33
N SER A 24 6.90 -1.87 -1.64
CA SER A 24 5.72 -1.59 -0.81
C SER A 24 5.65 -2.42 0.48
N GLN A 25 6.40 -3.52 0.55
CA GLN A 25 6.49 -4.36 1.74
C GLN A 25 7.08 -3.59 2.92
N PRO A 26 6.68 -3.86 4.18
CA PRO A 26 7.13 -3.10 5.35
C PRO A 26 8.62 -2.82 5.44
N ILE A 27 9.49 -3.79 5.15
CA ILE A 27 10.94 -3.58 5.19
C ILE A 27 11.44 -2.71 4.02
N GLY A 28 10.88 -2.89 2.82
CA GLY A 28 11.16 -2.06 1.65
C GLY A 28 10.69 -0.62 1.86
N ALA A 29 9.48 -0.46 2.39
CA ALA A 29 8.92 0.83 2.77
C ALA A 29 9.80 1.50 3.82
N GLY A 30 10.30 0.74 4.81
CA GLY A 30 11.22 1.22 5.83
C GLY A 30 12.53 1.76 5.24
N LEU A 31 13.10 1.07 4.25
CA LEU A 31 14.28 1.55 3.51
C LEU A 31 13.98 2.87 2.80
N ILE A 32 12.91 2.95 2.01
CA ILE A 32 12.55 4.13 1.22
C ILE A 32 12.25 5.34 2.13
N PHE A 33 11.45 5.14 3.17
CA PHE A 33 11.10 6.17 4.15
C PHE A 33 12.34 6.62 4.94
N GLY A 34 13.18 5.67 5.36
CA GLY A 34 14.42 5.95 6.07
C GLY A 34 15.38 6.81 5.27
N LEU A 35 15.56 6.52 3.97
CA LEU A 35 16.36 7.32 3.06
C LEU A 35 15.75 8.69 2.79
N ALA A 36 14.43 8.76 2.58
CA ALA A 36 13.73 10.00 2.24
C ALA A 36 13.68 11.02 3.41
N PHE A 37 13.66 10.55 4.66
CA PHE A 37 13.48 11.38 5.84
C PHE A 37 14.67 11.36 6.82
N GLY A 38 15.78 10.70 6.46
CA GLY A 38 17.02 10.71 7.24
C GLY A 38 17.00 9.87 8.53
N ARG A 39 16.14 8.85 8.61
CA ARG A 39 15.96 7.99 9.80
C ARG A 39 16.07 6.50 9.45
N LEU A 40 17.14 6.16 8.76
CA LEU A 40 17.31 4.85 8.14
C LEU A 40 17.23 3.69 9.13
N SER A 41 18.01 3.72 10.21
CA SER A 41 18.08 2.62 11.18
C SER A 41 16.72 2.36 11.83
N GLU A 42 16.03 3.42 12.28
CA GLU A 42 14.74 3.31 12.97
C GLU A 42 13.63 2.80 12.02
N CYS A 43 13.59 3.31 10.79
CA CYS A 43 12.61 2.89 9.79
C CYS A 43 12.85 1.44 9.32
N ILE A 44 14.09 1.00 9.12
CA ILE A 44 14.40 -0.39 8.77
C ILE A 44 14.03 -1.33 9.91
N ILE A 45 14.35 -0.98 11.16
CA ILE A 45 14.00 -1.81 12.33
C ILE A 45 12.48 -1.97 12.44
N LEU A 46 11.74 -0.85 12.35
CA LEU A 46 10.27 -0.90 12.38
C LEU A 46 9.70 -1.71 11.22
N GLY A 47 10.20 -1.50 10.00
CA GLY A 47 9.81 -2.25 8.81
C GLY A 47 10.09 -3.74 8.94
N ALA A 48 11.24 -4.13 9.49
CA ALA A 48 11.60 -5.53 9.73
C ALA A 48 10.66 -6.21 10.74
N TYR A 49 10.34 -5.56 11.86
CA TYR A 49 9.39 -6.12 12.82
C TYR A 49 8.01 -6.35 12.21
N LEU A 50 7.52 -5.39 11.43
CA LEU A 50 6.24 -5.53 10.74
C LEU A 50 6.30 -6.59 9.65
N GLN A 51 7.40 -6.68 8.89
CA GLN A 51 7.59 -7.72 7.88
C GLN A 51 7.47 -9.11 8.48
N LEU A 52 8.08 -9.35 9.64
CA LEU A 52 8.04 -10.66 10.31
C LEU A 52 6.61 -11.07 10.69
N ILE A 53 5.76 -10.12 11.08
CA ILE A 53 4.34 -10.39 11.38
C ILE A 53 3.59 -10.78 10.11
N TYR A 54 3.73 -9.99 9.05
CA TYR A 54 2.94 -10.21 7.84
C TYR A 54 3.46 -11.37 6.98
N LEU A 55 4.70 -11.82 7.19
CA LEU A 55 5.20 -13.06 6.60
C LEU A 55 4.36 -14.27 7.04
N ALA A 56 3.78 -14.24 8.24
CA ALA A 56 2.92 -15.29 8.77
C ALA A 56 1.46 -15.19 8.29
N LEU A 57 1.06 -14.07 7.66
CA LEU A 57 -0.34 -13.74 7.34
C LEU A 57 -0.60 -13.70 5.83
N LEU A 58 -0.06 -14.68 5.10
CA LEU A 58 -0.22 -14.73 3.65
C LEU A 58 -1.68 -15.05 3.25
N PRO A 59 -2.19 -14.46 2.15
CA PRO A 59 -3.52 -14.79 1.63
C PRO A 59 -3.55 -16.23 1.12
N VAL A 60 -4.35 -17.08 1.76
CA VAL A 60 -4.61 -18.46 1.31
C VAL A 60 -6.10 -18.65 1.08
N GLY A 61 -6.48 -18.97 -0.16
CA GLY A 61 -7.87 -19.19 -0.56
C GLY A 61 -8.72 -17.93 -0.48
N ARG A 62 -9.82 -17.97 0.30
CA ARG A 62 -10.78 -16.86 0.46
C ARG A 62 -10.50 -15.98 1.69
N TYR A 63 -9.41 -16.23 2.41
CA TYR A 63 -9.02 -15.40 3.53
C TYR A 63 -8.56 -14.02 3.04
N ILE A 64 -9.13 -12.95 3.59
CA ILE A 64 -8.67 -11.58 3.38
C ILE A 64 -7.70 -11.26 4.52
N PRO A 65 -6.38 -11.27 4.29
CA PRO A 65 -5.42 -10.95 5.33
C PRO A 65 -5.45 -9.46 5.66
N PRO A 66 -4.98 -9.06 6.86
CA PRO A 66 -4.64 -7.68 7.15
C PRO A 66 -3.66 -7.14 6.09
N ASP A 67 -3.84 -5.89 5.65
CA ASP A 67 -2.93 -5.31 4.67
C ASP A 67 -1.69 -4.75 5.36
N GLY A 68 -0.67 -5.61 5.42
CA GLY A 68 0.60 -5.30 6.06
C GLY A 68 1.40 -4.19 5.39
N GLU A 69 1.22 -3.96 4.09
CA GLU A 69 1.95 -2.93 3.36
C GLU A 69 1.43 -1.54 3.74
N LEU A 70 0.10 -1.33 3.69
CA LEU A 70 -0.47 -0.06 4.15
C LEU A 70 -0.33 0.14 5.66
N GLY A 71 -0.50 -0.91 6.46
CA GLY A 71 -0.21 -0.84 7.90
C GLY A 71 1.24 -0.44 8.16
N GLY A 72 2.18 -1.04 7.43
CA GLY A 72 3.61 -0.73 7.45
C GLY A 72 3.90 0.74 7.12
N ILE A 73 3.38 1.21 5.99
CA ILE A 73 3.50 2.60 5.54
C ILE A 73 2.91 3.56 6.59
N THR A 74 1.75 3.24 7.17
CA THR A 74 1.13 4.05 8.23
C THR A 74 2.01 4.14 9.47
N GLY A 75 2.56 3.01 9.94
CA GLY A 75 3.48 2.98 11.09
C GLY A 75 4.73 3.83 10.86
N LEU A 76 5.33 3.70 9.68
CA LEU A 76 6.49 4.49 9.27
C LEU A 76 6.16 5.99 9.20
N ALA A 77 4.99 6.34 8.66
CA ALA A 77 4.52 7.72 8.63
C ALA A 77 4.33 8.28 10.04
N ILE A 78 3.71 7.54 10.96
CA ILE A 78 3.55 7.93 12.36
C ILE A 78 4.92 8.13 13.02
N HIS A 79 5.88 7.24 12.77
CA HIS A 79 7.22 7.36 13.32
C HIS A 79 7.93 8.64 12.84
N ILE A 80 7.79 9.00 11.55
CA ILE A 80 8.35 10.23 11.00
C ILE A 80 7.66 11.48 11.56
N LEU A 81 6.33 11.43 11.72
CA LEU A 81 5.56 12.55 12.25
C LEU A 81 5.79 12.78 13.75
N TYR A 82 6.02 11.71 14.50
CA TYR A 82 6.17 11.72 15.95
C TYR A 82 7.48 11.01 16.37
N PRO A 83 8.65 11.59 16.02
CA PRO A 83 9.94 10.97 16.25
C PRO A 83 10.25 10.66 17.71
N GLN A 84 9.64 11.40 18.64
CA GLN A 84 9.80 11.26 20.08
C GLN A 84 9.13 10.00 20.65
N PHE A 85 8.21 9.37 19.92
CA PHE A 85 7.56 8.16 20.40
C PHE A 85 8.48 6.94 20.26
N PRO A 86 8.52 6.06 21.27
CA PRO A 86 9.27 4.82 21.15
C PRO A 86 8.67 3.96 20.03
N LEU A 87 9.50 3.20 19.31
CA LEU A 87 9.11 2.43 18.11
C LEU A 87 7.92 1.47 18.32
N ILE A 88 7.67 1.08 19.57
CA ILE A 88 6.51 0.25 19.92
C ILE A 88 5.17 0.94 19.62
N VAL A 89 5.10 2.28 19.72
CA VAL A 89 3.88 3.04 19.43
C VAL A 89 3.51 2.97 17.93
N PRO A 90 4.36 3.43 16.98
CA PRO A 90 4.05 3.31 15.56
C PRO A 90 3.86 1.86 15.11
N PHE A 91 4.55 0.91 15.74
CA PHE A 91 4.34 -0.53 15.50
C PHE A 91 2.90 -0.97 15.85
N PHE A 92 2.38 -0.62 17.02
CA PHE A 92 1.02 -0.99 17.39
C PHE A 92 -0.02 -0.32 16.49
N PHE A 93 0.18 0.96 16.15
CA PHE A 93 -0.68 1.65 15.20
C PHE A 93 -0.64 0.98 13.82
N ALA A 94 0.52 0.55 13.33
CA ALA A 94 0.65 -0.18 12.07
C ALA A 94 -0.17 -1.48 12.06
N VAL A 95 -0.10 -2.26 13.14
CA VAL A 95 -0.87 -3.51 13.27
C VAL A 95 -2.37 -3.24 13.27
N ILE A 96 -2.83 -2.27 14.05
CA ILE A 96 -4.26 -1.92 14.13
C ILE A 96 -4.76 -1.41 12.77
N THR A 97 -4.03 -0.48 12.15
CA THR A 97 -4.39 0.12 10.86
C THR A 97 -4.33 -0.88 9.71
N SER A 98 -3.48 -1.92 9.77
CA SER A 98 -3.44 -2.99 8.77
C SER A 98 -4.79 -3.70 8.61
N ILE A 99 -5.50 -3.92 9.71
CA ILE A 99 -6.81 -4.57 9.73
C ILE A 99 -7.83 -3.68 9.02
N PHE A 100 -7.86 -2.38 9.37
CA PHE A 100 -8.73 -1.41 8.70
C PHE A 100 -8.40 -1.26 7.21
N SER A 101 -7.13 -1.26 6.87
CA SER A 101 -6.67 -1.13 5.49
C SER A 101 -6.97 -2.37 4.63
N GLY A 102 -7.17 -3.55 5.23
CA GLY A 102 -7.71 -4.72 4.52
C GLY A 102 -9.15 -4.49 4.02
N TYR A 103 -9.98 -3.80 4.80
CA TYR A 103 -11.33 -3.41 4.35
C TYR A 103 -11.26 -2.36 3.23
N THR A 104 -10.35 -1.39 3.33
CA THR A 104 -10.16 -0.42 2.24
C THR A 104 -9.67 -1.11 0.96
N ASP A 105 -8.78 -2.10 1.05
CA ASP A 105 -8.37 -2.92 -0.12
C ASP A 105 -9.59 -3.50 -0.83
N THR A 106 -10.51 -4.07 -0.06
CA THR A 106 -11.71 -4.70 -0.58
C THR A 106 -12.59 -3.69 -1.33
N ILE A 107 -12.78 -2.50 -0.78
CA ILE A 107 -13.57 -1.42 -1.41
C ILE A 107 -12.90 -0.96 -2.72
N PHE A 108 -11.61 -0.72 -2.71
CA PHE A 108 -10.85 -0.30 -3.89
C PHE A 108 -10.85 -1.38 -4.99
N ARG A 109 -10.77 -2.66 -4.61
CA ARG A 109 -10.92 -3.78 -5.55
C ARG A 109 -12.32 -3.84 -6.15
N GLN A 110 -13.37 -3.56 -5.39
CA GLN A 110 -14.73 -3.47 -5.92
C GLN A 110 -14.85 -2.35 -6.96
N PHE A 111 -14.27 -1.18 -6.68
CA PHE A 111 -14.24 -0.09 -7.65
C PHE A 111 -13.46 -0.47 -8.91
N ASN A 112 -12.28 -1.08 -8.76
CA ASN A 112 -11.48 -1.55 -9.89
C ASN A 112 -12.21 -2.64 -10.70
N ASN A 113 -13.00 -3.49 -10.05
CA ASN A 113 -13.84 -4.48 -10.73
C ASN A 113 -14.93 -3.84 -11.62
N LEU A 114 -15.41 -2.64 -11.28
CA LEU A 114 -16.34 -1.89 -12.15
C LEU A 114 -15.62 -1.44 -13.44
N LEU A 115 -14.38 -0.97 -13.33
CA LEU A 115 -13.56 -0.61 -14.48
C LEU A 115 -13.26 -1.85 -15.34
N TYR A 116 -12.90 -2.97 -14.70
CA TYR A 116 -12.68 -4.25 -15.37
C TYR A 116 -13.90 -4.71 -16.18
N ARG A 117 -15.11 -4.68 -15.59
CA ARG A 117 -16.35 -5.07 -16.28
C ARG A 117 -16.63 -4.20 -17.51
N LYS A 118 -16.44 -2.88 -17.40
CA LYS A 118 -16.54 -1.96 -18.53
C LYS A 118 -15.47 -2.25 -19.59
N GLY A 119 -14.27 -2.60 -19.16
CA GLY A 119 -13.16 -2.98 -20.05
C GLY A 119 -13.50 -4.22 -20.89
N ILE A 120 -14.09 -5.24 -20.28
CA ILE A 120 -14.54 -6.44 -21.00
C ILE A 120 -15.62 -6.11 -22.04
N GLN A 121 -16.58 -5.24 -21.70
CA GLN A 121 -17.61 -4.79 -22.66
C GLN A 121 -17.00 -4.01 -23.83
N ALA A 122 -16.04 -3.12 -23.57
CA ALA A 122 -15.33 -2.37 -24.61
C ALA A 122 -14.47 -3.28 -25.49
N ALA A 123 -13.83 -4.30 -24.91
CA ALA A 123 -13.06 -5.29 -25.64
C ALA A 123 -13.93 -6.11 -26.60
N ALA A 124 -15.15 -6.48 -26.17
CA ALA A 124 -16.12 -7.16 -27.04
C ALA A 124 -16.59 -6.32 -28.23
N GLN A 125 -16.45 -4.99 -28.15
CA GLN A 125 -16.75 -4.04 -29.23
C GLN A 125 -15.49 -3.62 -30.01
N GLU A 126 -14.36 -4.31 -29.81
CA GLU A 126 -13.05 -4.02 -30.42
C GLU A 126 -12.53 -2.59 -30.15
N GLN A 127 -13.00 -1.95 -29.08
CA GLN A 127 -12.60 -0.59 -28.69
C GLN A 127 -11.31 -0.60 -27.86
N ILE A 128 -10.17 -0.85 -28.51
CA ILE A 128 -8.86 -1.01 -27.86
C ILE A 128 -8.48 0.22 -27.03
N THR A 129 -8.69 1.44 -27.55
CA THR A 129 -8.35 2.68 -26.84
C THR A 129 -9.12 2.81 -25.52
N THR A 130 -10.39 2.44 -25.51
CA THR A 130 -11.23 2.45 -24.29
C THR A 130 -10.72 1.44 -23.27
N VAL A 131 -10.30 0.25 -23.71
CA VAL A 131 -9.71 -0.79 -22.86
C VAL A 131 -8.42 -0.28 -22.20
N ILE A 132 -7.53 0.35 -22.97
CA ILE A 132 -6.28 0.93 -22.46
C ILE A 132 -6.57 2.02 -21.42
N ASN A 133 -7.48 2.94 -21.73
CA ASN A 133 -7.83 4.02 -20.81
C ASN A 133 -8.41 3.49 -19.50
N LEU A 134 -9.28 2.48 -19.56
CA LEU A 134 -9.86 1.84 -18.36
C LEU A 134 -8.80 1.09 -17.54
N HIS A 135 -7.82 0.46 -18.19
CA HIS A 135 -6.70 -0.17 -17.50
C HIS A 135 -5.82 0.89 -16.79
N LEU A 136 -5.47 1.97 -17.47
CA LEU A 136 -4.67 3.05 -16.91
C LEU A 136 -5.39 3.80 -15.78
N LEU A 137 -6.73 3.88 -15.82
CA LEU A 137 -7.52 4.42 -14.71
C LEU A 137 -7.41 3.61 -13.41
N GLY A 138 -6.94 2.36 -13.47
CA GLY A 138 -6.59 1.58 -12.27
C GLY A 138 -5.43 2.18 -11.48
N LEU A 139 -4.49 2.88 -12.13
CA LEU A 139 -3.34 3.52 -11.50
C LEU A 139 -3.72 4.62 -10.50
N PRO A 140 -4.49 5.67 -10.87
CA PRO A 140 -4.88 6.71 -9.91
C PRO A 140 -5.77 6.15 -8.80
N VAL A 141 -6.57 5.12 -9.07
CA VAL A 141 -7.35 4.41 -8.05
C VAL A 141 -6.40 3.75 -7.03
N ALA A 142 -5.40 2.99 -7.47
CA ALA A 142 -4.40 2.40 -6.58
C ALA A 142 -3.58 3.47 -5.82
N PHE A 143 -3.15 4.53 -6.50
CA PHE A 143 -2.41 5.65 -5.91
C PHE A 143 -3.19 6.33 -4.78
N SER A 144 -4.47 6.63 -5.02
CA SER A 144 -5.31 7.32 -4.02
C SER A 144 -5.45 6.53 -2.72
N ARG A 145 -5.39 5.19 -2.79
CA ARG A 145 -5.42 4.32 -1.61
C ARG A 145 -4.23 4.57 -0.68
N GLY A 146 -3.01 4.65 -1.24
CA GLY A 146 -1.80 4.96 -0.47
C GLY A 146 -1.72 6.43 -0.06
N PHE A 147 -2.29 7.34 -0.86
CA PHE A 147 -2.28 8.78 -0.58
C PHE A 147 -3.15 9.19 0.62
N ILE A 148 -4.26 8.48 0.84
CA ILE A 148 -5.21 8.77 1.93
C ILE A 148 -4.74 8.16 3.27
N THR A 149 -3.77 7.25 3.24
CA THR A 149 -3.23 6.53 4.39
C THR A 149 -2.15 7.37 5.11
#